data_AF-A0A4Y9ZH57-F1
#
_entry.id   AF-A0A4Y9ZH57-F1
#
_cell.length_a   1.000
_cell.length_b   1.000
_cell.length_c   1.000
_cell.angle_alpha   90.00
_cell.angle_beta   90.00
_cell.angle_gamma   90.00
#
_symmetry.space_group_name_H-M   'P 1'
#
loop_
_entity.id
_entity.type
_entity.pdbx_description
1 polymer ?
#
loop_
_entity_poly.entity_id
_entity_poly.type
_entity_poly.pdbx_seq_one_letter_code
_entity_poly.pdbx_strand_id
1 'polypeptide(L)'
;MGLKSPAFGPTQVHALTEIFVQKSCQLHDIWNAEIAQAELTNGKAKMDVLSWLNKATLDVIGLAGFNYAFNALNADGEENELNIAVQTMVGSGNNRGFFDIIRVFVPWLGFIQTKQSRAAADAQKSMSRIGHQLLAEKKAAVLTAAESKKAGETVEIGRTNIEGRDLMSLLVKANMATDLAENMRMDDNDVLAQVPTFLIAGHETTSTAVTWALLALANHPIVQTKLRKD
;
A
#
# COMPACT_ATOMS: atom_id res chain seq x y z
N MET A 1 -7.93 12.54 -21.67
CA MET A 1 -9.04 12.16 -20.78
C MET A 1 -8.85 10.66 -20.48
N GLY A 2 -7.93 10.27 -19.60
CA GLY A 2 -8.06 10.32 -18.14
C GLY A 2 -8.22 8.89 -17.60
N LEU A 3 -7.20 8.02 -17.77
CA LEU A 3 -7.18 6.60 -17.36
C LEU A 3 -7.38 6.38 -15.85
N LYS A 4 -7.51 7.45 -15.05
CA LYS A 4 -7.63 7.43 -13.58
C LYS A 4 -9.08 7.31 -13.06
N SER A 5 -10.09 7.59 -13.88
CA SER A 5 -11.49 7.66 -13.42
C SER A 5 -12.20 6.33 -13.13
N PRO A 6 -11.88 5.16 -13.74
CA PRO A 6 -12.60 3.91 -13.44
C PRO A 6 -12.23 3.26 -12.10
N ALA A 7 -11.05 3.61 -11.53
CA ALA A 7 -10.51 2.94 -10.34
C ALA A 7 -11.19 3.35 -9.03
N PHE A 8 -11.69 4.59 -8.96
CA PHE A 8 -12.28 5.20 -7.76
C PHE A 8 -13.75 5.57 -7.97
N GLY A 9 -14.47 4.79 -8.79
CA GLY A 9 -15.92 4.97 -8.99
C GLY A 9 -16.72 4.60 -7.74
N PRO A 10 -18.01 5.02 -7.64
CA PRO A 10 -18.84 4.78 -6.46
C PRO A 10 -18.95 3.30 -6.06
N THR A 11 -19.07 2.40 -7.03
CA THR A 11 -19.14 0.95 -6.81
C THR A 11 -17.84 0.40 -6.23
N GLN A 12 -16.70 0.90 -6.72
CA GLN A 12 -15.38 0.52 -6.23
C GLN A 12 -15.20 1.00 -4.78
N VAL A 13 -15.54 2.26 -4.48
CA VAL A 13 -15.47 2.82 -3.12
C VAL A 13 -16.34 2.02 -2.14
N HIS A 14 -17.53 1.60 -2.55
CA HIS A 14 -18.39 0.76 -1.70
C HIS A 14 -17.72 -0.58 -1.36
N ALA A 15 -17.08 -1.24 -2.33
CA ALA A 15 -16.36 -2.49 -2.09
C ALA A 15 -15.16 -2.32 -1.13
N LEU A 16 -14.53 -1.14 -1.14
CA LEU A 16 -13.44 -0.85 -0.20
C LEU A 16 -13.93 -0.58 1.22
N THR A 17 -15.18 -0.16 1.39
CA THR A 17 -15.75 0.22 2.70
C THR A 17 -15.69 -0.94 3.70
N GLU A 18 -15.94 -2.16 3.24
CA GLU A 18 -15.83 -3.37 4.09
C GLU A 18 -14.40 -3.54 4.64
N ILE A 19 -13.38 -3.36 3.78
CA ILE A 19 -11.97 -3.44 4.17
C ILE A 19 -11.63 -2.36 5.20
N PHE A 20 -12.08 -1.11 4.97
CA PHE A 20 -11.88 -0.01 5.92
C PHE A 20 -12.51 -0.32 7.28
N VAL A 21 -13.75 -0.79 7.31
CA VAL A 21 -14.46 -1.13 8.55
C VAL A 21 -13.77 -2.29 9.27
N GLN A 22 -13.45 -3.36 8.56
CA GLN A 22 -12.78 -4.53 9.13
C GLN A 22 -11.44 -4.15 9.79
N LYS A 23 -10.61 -3.36 9.10
CA LYS A 23 -9.32 -2.92 9.62
C LYS A 23 -9.44 -1.89 10.73
N SER A 24 -10.49 -1.06 10.72
CA SER A 24 -10.80 -0.14 11.82
C SER A 24 -11.23 -0.89 13.09
N CYS A 25 -12.05 -1.95 12.95
CA CYS A 25 -12.42 -2.81 14.09
C CYS A 25 -11.20 -3.55 14.64
N GLN A 26 -10.36 -4.13 13.77
CA GLN A 26 -9.11 -4.76 14.20
C GLN A 26 -8.22 -3.79 14.98
N LEU A 27 -8.06 -2.57 14.47
CA LEU A 27 -7.28 -1.52 15.15
C LEU A 27 -7.89 -1.14 16.52
N HIS A 28 -9.21 -1.01 16.58
CA HIS A 28 -9.93 -0.73 17.82
C HIS A 28 -9.69 -1.81 18.88
N ASP A 29 -9.74 -3.08 18.49
CA ASP A 29 -9.54 -4.20 19.42
C ASP A 29 -8.10 -4.24 19.95
N ILE A 30 -7.13 -3.97 19.06
CA ILE A 30 -5.71 -3.81 19.45
C ILE A 30 -5.55 -2.64 20.43
N TRP A 31 -6.15 -1.48 20.13
CA TRP A 31 -6.06 -0.31 21.00
C TRP A 31 -6.67 -0.57 22.38
N ASN A 32 -7.80 -1.28 22.46
CA ASN A 32 -8.38 -1.68 23.73
C ASN A 32 -7.48 -2.62 24.52
N ALA A 33 -6.85 -3.59 23.85
CA ALA A 33 -5.90 -4.50 24.49
C ALA A 33 -4.66 -3.74 25.01
N GLU A 34 -4.09 -2.83 24.22
CA GLU A 34 -2.97 -1.97 24.61
C GLU A 34 -3.33 -1.09 25.80
N ILE A 35 -4.50 -0.44 25.78
CA ILE A 35 -4.96 0.40 26.91
C ILE A 35 -5.17 -0.43 28.18
N ALA A 36 -5.68 -1.66 28.05
CA ALA A 36 -5.89 -2.56 29.19
C ALA A 36 -4.56 -3.04 29.82
N GLN A 37 -3.49 -3.13 29.02
CA GLN A 37 -2.17 -3.57 29.47
C GLN A 37 -1.22 -2.42 29.82
N ALA A 38 -1.54 -1.19 29.42
CA ALA A 38 -0.67 -0.03 29.60
C ALA A 38 -0.51 0.39 31.07
N GLU A 39 0.72 0.78 31.43
CA GLU A 39 0.97 1.49 32.68
C GLU A 39 0.31 2.88 32.64
N LEU A 40 -0.68 3.06 33.51
CA LEU A 40 -1.43 4.30 33.56
C LEU A 40 -0.62 5.41 34.20
N THR A 41 -0.44 6.52 33.48
CA THR A 41 0.08 7.77 34.04
C THR A 41 -1.09 8.67 34.40
N ASN A 42 -1.28 9.00 35.69
CA ASN A 42 -2.43 9.78 36.17
C ASN A 42 -3.79 9.17 35.77
N GLY A 43 -3.90 7.84 35.80
CA GLY A 43 -5.11 7.12 35.38
C GLY A 43 -5.38 7.15 33.88
N LYS A 44 -4.41 7.54 33.05
CA LYS A 44 -4.54 7.59 31.58
C LYS A 44 -3.46 6.75 30.91
N ALA A 45 -3.87 5.96 29.92
CA ALA A 45 -2.95 5.29 29.01
C ALA A 45 -2.39 6.29 27.99
N LYS A 46 -1.13 6.12 27.61
CA LYS A 46 -0.49 6.86 26.51
C LYS A 46 -0.22 5.88 25.38
N MET A 47 -0.46 6.31 24.15
CA MET A 47 -0.22 5.49 22.97
C MET A 47 0.24 6.33 21.79
N ASP A 48 1.05 5.73 20.93
CA ASP A 48 1.44 6.32 19.64
C ASP A 48 0.39 5.98 18.57
N VAL A 49 -0.53 6.92 18.37
CA VAL A 49 -1.63 6.78 17.40
C VAL A 49 -1.12 6.75 15.96
N LEU A 50 -0.06 7.50 15.63
CA LEU A 50 0.47 7.59 14.27
C LEU A 50 1.09 6.26 13.83
N SER A 51 1.89 5.64 14.71
CA SER A 51 2.49 4.32 14.46
C SER A 51 1.42 3.27 14.13
N TRP A 52 0.35 3.24 14.92
CA TRP A 52 -0.77 2.32 14.69
C TRP A 52 -1.57 2.63 13.41
N LEU A 53 -1.80 3.90 13.10
CA LEU A 53 -2.49 4.28 11.87
C LEU A 53 -1.66 4.02 10.61
N ASN A 54 -0.33 4.15 10.67
CA ASN A 54 0.57 3.73 9.58
C ASN A 54 0.38 2.24 9.26
N LYS A 55 0.36 1.38 10.28
CA LYS A 55 0.09 -0.06 10.12
C LYS A 55 -1.30 -0.34 9.53
N ALA A 56 -2.34 0.30 10.09
CA ALA A 56 -3.72 0.09 9.64
C ALA A 56 -3.92 0.51 8.17
N THR A 57 -3.41 1.68 7.79
CA THR A 57 -3.54 2.20 6.43
C THR A 57 -2.70 1.40 5.43
N LEU A 58 -1.54 0.85 5.84
CA LEU A 58 -0.76 -0.07 5.01
C LEU A 58 -1.52 -1.36 4.71
N ASP A 59 -2.16 -1.95 5.72
CA ASP A 59 -3.03 -3.12 5.55
C ASP A 59 -4.21 -2.83 4.62
N VAL A 60 -4.84 -1.66 4.78
CA VAL A 60 -5.95 -1.22 3.93
C VAL A 60 -5.51 -1.08 2.48
N ILE A 61 -4.42 -0.35 2.19
CA ILE A 61 -3.97 -0.16 0.79
C ILE A 61 -3.47 -1.47 0.18
N GLY A 62 -2.89 -2.37 0.98
CA GLY A 62 -2.52 -3.71 0.54
C GLY A 62 -3.72 -4.52 0.08
N LEU A 63 -4.76 -4.62 0.90
CA LEU A 63 -5.97 -5.38 0.55
C LEU A 63 -6.77 -4.69 -0.56
N ALA A 64 -7.02 -3.40 -0.43
CA ALA A 64 -7.84 -2.62 -1.36
C ALA A 64 -7.17 -2.44 -2.74
N GLY A 65 -5.88 -2.13 -2.75
CA GLY A 65 -5.14 -1.82 -3.97
C GLY A 65 -4.51 -3.03 -4.62
N PHE A 66 -3.98 -3.96 -3.82
CA PHE A 66 -3.11 -5.03 -4.30
C PHE A 66 -3.64 -6.43 -4.01
N ASN A 67 -4.76 -6.54 -3.29
CA ASN A 67 -5.28 -7.80 -2.77
C ASN A 67 -4.19 -8.59 -2.01
N TYR A 68 -3.37 -7.87 -1.24
CA TYR A 68 -2.23 -8.40 -0.51
C TYR A 68 -2.36 -8.11 0.99
N ALA A 69 -2.25 -9.16 1.80
CA ALA A 69 -2.31 -9.04 3.25
C ALA A 69 -0.92 -8.76 3.83
N PHE A 70 -0.61 -7.48 4.07
CA PHE A 70 0.61 -7.08 4.78
C PHE A 70 0.63 -7.55 6.23
N ASN A 71 -0.54 -7.73 6.84
CA ASN A 71 -0.69 -8.13 8.24
C ASN A 71 0.10 -7.20 9.19
N ALA A 72 0.22 -5.92 8.85
CA ALA A 72 0.97 -4.94 9.61
C ALA A 72 0.37 -4.68 11.00
N LEU A 73 -0.92 -4.97 11.19
CA LEU A 73 -1.61 -4.88 12.48
C LEU A 73 -1.41 -6.10 13.39
N ASN A 74 -0.88 -7.22 12.89
CA ASN A 74 -0.69 -8.41 13.70
C ASN A 74 0.58 -8.25 14.55
N ALA A 75 0.43 -8.11 15.87
CA ALA A 75 1.56 -7.98 16.80
C ALA A 75 2.28 -9.33 17.05
N ASP A 76 1.59 -10.46 16.88
CA ASP A 76 2.09 -11.80 17.19
C ASP A 76 2.69 -12.55 15.97
N GLY A 77 2.68 -11.94 14.78
CA GLY A 77 3.14 -12.55 13.54
C GLY A 77 4.54 -12.08 13.13
N GLU A 78 5.26 -12.94 12.39
CA GLU A 78 6.47 -12.49 11.68
C GLU A 78 6.11 -11.31 10.76
N GLU A 79 6.88 -10.23 10.84
CA GLU A 79 6.69 -9.08 9.96
C GLU A 79 6.71 -9.52 8.50
N ASN A 80 5.68 -9.16 7.74
CA ASN A 80 5.59 -9.51 6.33
C ASN A 80 6.81 -8.94 5.57
N GLU A 81 7.46 -9.78 4.76
CA GLU A 81 8.66 -9.43 4.01
C GLU A 81 8.49 -8.17 3.14
N LEU A 82 7.30 -7.98 2.54
CA LEU A 82 7.02 -6.79 1.73
C LEU A 82 6.88 -5.53 2.59
N ASN A 83 6.36 -5.65 3.82
CA ASN A 83 6.30 -4.54 4.78
C ASN A 83 7.70 -4.07 5.16
N ILE A 84 8.59 -5.02 5.51
CA ILE A 84 10.00 -4.74 5.83
C ILE A 84 10.69 -4.06 4.63
N ALA A 85 10.47 -4.58 3.42
CA ALA A 85 11.08 -4.02 2.22
C ALA A 85 10.59 -2.59 1.91
N VAL A 86 9.28 -2.33 2.07
CA VAL A 86 8.69 -0.99 1.89
C VAL A 86 9.27 0.00 2.90
N GLN A 87 9.28 -0.34 4.19
CA GLN A 87 9.82 0.53 5.24
C GLN A 87 11.32 0.79 5.04
N THR A 88 12.09 -0.23 4.64
CA THR A 88 13.52 -0.09 4.35
C THR A 88 13.77 0.87 3.19
N MET A 89 12.96 0.82 2.13
CA MET A 89 13.07 1.73 0.99
C MET A 89 12.74 3.18 1.37
N VAL A 90 11.68 3.40 2.16
CA VAL A 90 11.31 4.75 2.65
C VAL A 90 12.40 5.31 3.57
N GLY A 91 12.87 4.52 4.53
CA GLY A 91 13.87 4.96 5.51
C GLY A 91 15.26 5.22 4.91
N SER A 92 15.59 4.56 3.79
CA SER A 92 16.87 4.73 3.10
C SER A 92 17.01 6.10 2.40
N GLY A 93 15.91 6.80 2.11
CA GLY A 93 15.94 8.12 1.46
C GLY A 93 16.19 9.30 2.41
N ASN A 94 15.84 9.15 3.69
CA ASN A 94 15.84 10.27 4.66
C ASN A 94 17.15 10.39 5.46
N ASN A 95 18.02 9.38 5.46
CA ASN A 95 19.25 9.40 6.24
C ASN A 95 20.48 9.78 5.40
N ARG A 96 20.38 10.87 4.62
CA ARG A 96 21.53 11.41 3.90
C ARG A 96 22.46 12.12 4.89
N GLY A 97 23.34 11.35 5.51
CA GLY A 97 24.38 11.87 6.37
C GLY A 97 25.41 12.70 5.59
N PHE A 98 26.23 13.47 6.30
CA PHE A 98 27.37 14.23 5.76
C PHE A 98 28.27 13.41 4.81
N PHE A 99 28.33 12.10 5.01
CA PHE A 99 29.06 11.15 4.18
C PHE A 99 28.53 11.01 2.74
N ASP A 100 27.23 11.20 2.50
CA ASP A 100 26.65 11.16 1.15
C ASP A 100 27.01 12.41 0.33
N ILE A 101 27.17 13.56 0.98
CA ILE A 101 27.64 14.79 0.34
C ILE A 101 29.11 14.62 -0.08
N ILE A 102 29.95 14.04 0.78
CA ILE A 102 31.36 13.76 0.46
C ILE A 102 31.50 12.85 -0.78
N ARG A 103 30.58 11.90 -0.97
CA ARG A 103 30.58 10.99 -2.13
C ARG A 103 30.27 11.68 -3.45
N VAL A 104 29.46 12.74 -3.45
CA VAL A 104 29.18 13.53 -4.65
C VAL A 104 30.47 14.20 -5.17
N PHE A 105 31.35 14.63 -4.26
CA PHE A 105 32.61 15.29 -4.60
C PHE A 105 33.78 14.32 -4.80
N VAL A 106 33.63 13.06 -4.39
CA VAL A 106 34.70 12.06 -4.45
C VAL A 106 34.16 10.76 -5.07
N PRO A 107 34.15 10.66 -6.42
CA PRO A 107 33.47 9.57 -7.16
C PRO A 107 33.94 8.16 -6.79
N TRP A 108 35.21 7.98 -6.40
CA TRP A 108 35.75 6.67 -6.05
C TRP A 108 35.24 6.12 -4.70
N LEU A 109 34.72 6.98 -3.81
CA LEU A 109 34.04 6.55 -2.58
C LEU A 109 32.65 5.95 -2.85
N GLY A 110 32.11 6.11 -4.07
CA GLY A 110 30.88 5.47 -4.55
C GLY A 110 31.00 3.95 -4.72
N PHE A 111 32.22 3.40 -4.77
CA PHE A 111 32.44 1.94 -4.81
C PHE A 111 32.16 1.22 -3.47
N ILE A 112 32.09 1.96 -2.36
CA ILE A 112 31.87 1.39 -1.03
C ILE A 112 30.35 1.26 -0.80
N GLN A 113 29.79 0.09 -1.04
CA GLN A 113 28.40 -0.23 -0.70
C GLN A 113 28.17 -0.09 0.82
N THR A 114 27.41 0.91 1.24
CA THR A 114 26.99 1.08 2.63
C THR A 114 26.01 -0.02 3.03
N LYS A 115 25.89 -0.29 4.35
CA LYS A 115 24.86 -1.19 4.87
C LYS A 115 23.46 -0.79 4.39
N GLN A 116 23.17 0.51 4.31
CA GLN A 116 21.92 1.04 3.78
C GLN A 116 21.75 0.76 2.27
N SER A 117 22.79 0.93 1.46
CA SER A 117 22.72 0.61 0.02
C SER A 117 22.48 -0.88 -0.24
N ARG A 118 23.05 -1.77 0.59
CA ARG A 118 22.77 -3.21 0.50
C ARG A 118 21.34 -3.54 0.96
N ALA A 119 20.89 -2.98 2.08
CA ALA A 119 19.53 -3.17 2.58
C ALA A 119 18.48 -2.67 1.57
N ALA A 120 18.69 -1.53 0.92
CA ALA A 120 17.82 -1.04 -0.15
C ALA A 120 17.84 -1.96 -1.39
N ALA A 121 18.99 -2.50 -1.76
CA ALA A 121 19.10 -3.45 -2.88
C ALA A 121 18.38 -4.78 -2.58
N ASP A 122 18.47 -5.28 -1.35
CA ASP A 122 17.77 -6.51 -0.93
C ASP A 122 16.26 -6.26 -0.82
N ALA A 123 15.84 -5.12 -0.28
CA ALA A 123 14.45 -4.68 -0.29
C ALA A 123 13.90 -4.61 -1.73
N GLN A 124 14.65 -4.01 -2.67
CA GLN A 124 14.25 -3.96 -4.08
C GLN A 124 14.07 -5.36 -4.69
N LYS A 125 14.94 -6.32 -4.36
CA LYS A 125 14.79 -7.72 -4.82
C LYS A 125 13.53 -8.37 -4.26
N SER A 126 13.28 -8.23 -2.96
CA SER A 126 12.07 -8.77 -2.32
C SER A 126 10.81 -8.16 -2.91
N MET A 127 10.78 -6.84 -3.10
CA MET A 127 9.66 -6.14 -3.74
C MET A 127 9.44 -6.60 -5.19
N SER A 128 10.51 -6.72 -5.98
CA SER A 128 10.42 -7.18 -7.37
C SER A 128 9.89 -8.63 -7.43
N ARG A 129 10.43 -9.52 -6.59
CA ARG A 129 10.01 -10.93 -6.55
C ARG A 129 8.53 -11.07 -6.16
N ILE A 130 8.12 -10.46 -5.06
CA ILE A 130 6.72 -10.52 -4.58
C ILE A 130 5.79 -9.83 -5.59
N GLY A 131 6.23 -8.71 -6.15
CA GLY A 131 5.52 -8.00 -7.21
C GLY A 131 5.26 -8.87 -8.43
N HIS A 132 6.28 -9.55 -8.96
CA HIS A 132 6.14 -10.45 -10.11
C HIS A 132 5.22 -11.62 -9.81
N GLN A 133 5.28 -12.20 -8.61
CA GLN A 133 4.37 -13.26 -8.20
C GLN A 133 2.91 -12.77 -8.21
N LEU A 134 2.63 -11.63 -7.57
CA LEU A 134 1.30 -11.02 -7.56
C LEU A 134 0.80 -10.68 -8.97
N LEU A 135 1.68 -10.16 -9.81
CA LEU A 135 1.36 -9.80 -11.19
C LEU A 135 1.02 -11.05 -12.01
N ALA A 136 1.79 -12.12 -11.87
CA ALA A 136 1.57 -13.39 -12.55
C ALA A 136 0.24 -14.05 -12.10
N GLU A 137 -0.03 -14.07 -10.79
CA GLU A 137 -1.29 -14.58 -10.24
C GLU A 137 -2.50 -13.79 -10.78
N LYS A 138 -2.39 -12.45 -10.82
CA LYS A 138 -3.45 -11.59 -11.38
C LYS A 138 -3.62 -11.76 -12.88
N LYS A 139 -2.53 -11.89 -13.65
CA LYS A 139 -2.60 -12.20 -15.09
C LYS A 139 -3.31 -13.53 -15.35
N ALA A 140 -2.96 -14.58 -14.59
CA ALA A 140 -3.61 -15.88 -14.70
C ALA A 140 -5.11 -15.81 -14.35
N ALA A 141 -5.48 -15.09 -13.28
CA ALA A 141 -6.87 -14.88 -12.91
C ALA A 141 -7.67 -14.11 -13.98
N VAL A 142 -7.05 -13.11 -14.62
CA VAL A 142 -7.68 -12.36 -15.72
C VAL A 142 -7.88 -13.23 -16.96
N LEU A 143 -6.88 -14.04 -17.34
CA LEU A 143 -6.98 -14.94 -18.49
C LEU A 143 -8.06 -16.00 -18.28
N THR A 144 -8.10 -16.66 -17.12
CA THR A 144 -9.13 -17.66 -16.80
C THR A 144 -10.55 -17.05 -16.75
N ALA A 145 -10.70 -15.83 -16.24
CA ALA A 145 -11.97 -15.10 -16.26
C ALA A 145 -12.40 -14.69 -17.69
N ALA A 146 -11.45 -14.45 -18.59
CA ALA A 146 -11.73 -14.12 -19.98
C ALA A 146 -12.11 -15.37 -20.80
N GLU A 147 -11.43 -16.50 -20.57
CA GLU A 147 -11.72 -17.80 -21.20
C GLU A 147 -13.10 -18.34 -20.80
N SER A 148 -13.48 -18.19 -19.54
CA SER A 148 -14.79 -18.63 -19.03
C SER A 148 -15.96 -17.76 -19.52
N LYS A 149 -15.73 -16.50 -19.91
CA LYS A 149 -16.76 -15.61 -20.48
C LYS A 149 -16.94 -15.76 -22.00
N LYS A 150 -16.02 -16.40 -22.73
CA LYS A 150 -16.13 -16.64 -24.19
C LYS A 150 -15.56 -18.00 -24.57
N ALA A 151 -16.38 -19.05 -24.46
CA ALA A 151 -16.06 -20.34 -25.05
C ALA A 151 -16.09 -20.24 -26.59
N GLY A 152 -14.93 -20.03 -27.22
CA GLY A 152 -14.71 -20.35 -28.65
C GLY A 152 -14.18 -19.26 -29.59
N GLU A 153 -13.81 -18.06 -29.12
CA GLU A 153 -13.31 -16.99 -30.01
C GLU A 153 -12.06 -16.30 -29.42
N THR A 154 -11.14 -15.85 -30.28
CA THR A 154 -9.87 -15.18 -29.89
C THR A 154 -10.12 -14.05 -28.89
N VAL A 155 -9.50 -14.16 -27.71
CA VAL A 155 -9.73 -13.27 -26.57
C VAL A 155 -9.10 -11.90 -26.83
N GLU A 156 -9.88 -10.95 -27.34
CA GLU A 156 -9.51 -9.54 -27.34
C GLU A 156 -9.77 -8.93 -25.95
N ILE A 157 -8.68 -8.59 -25.25
CA ILE A 157 -8.69 -7.91 -23.95
C ILE A 157 -8.98 -6.42 -24.18
N GLY A 158 -10.24 -6.09 -24.41
CA GLY A 158 -10.72 -4.71 -24.50
C GLY A 158 -10.96 -4.08 -23.12
N ARG A 159 -10.77 -2.76 -23.00
CA ARG A 159 -11.03 -1.96 -21.78
C ARG A 159 -12.39 -2.19 -21.11
N THR A 160 -13.38 -2.67 -21.85
CA THR A 160 -14.80 -2.73 -21.46
C THR A 160 -15.26 -4.07 -20.88
N ASN A 161 -14.49 -5.15 -20.99
CA ASN A 161 -15.02 -6.52 -20.76
C ASN A 161 -14.41 -7.32 -19.60
N ILE A 162 -13.62 -6.72 -18.71
CA ILE A 162 -12.87 -7.47 -17.68
C ILE A 162 -13.06 -6.85 -16.28
N GLU A 163 -13.64 -7.62 -15.36
CA GLU A 163 -13.94 -7.23 -13.96
C GLU A 163 -12.74 -7.44 -13.02
N GLY A 164 -11.70 -6.62 -13.17
CA GLY A 164 -10.69 -6.41 -12.13
C GLY A 164 -11.06 -5.20 -11.27
N ARG A 165 -11.26 -5.41 -9.97
CA ARG A 165 -11.77 -4.42 -9.00
C ARG A 165 -10.68 -3.65 -8.24
N ASP A 166 -9.46 -4.19 -8.19
CA ASP A 166 -8.31 -3.62 -7.47
C ASP A 166 -7.30 -2.92 -8.39
N LEU A 167 -6.47 -2.05 -7.82
CA LEU A 167 -5.49 -1.22 -8.54
C LEU A 167 -4.50 -2.08 -9.35
N MET A 168 -4.03 -3.20 -8.79
CA MET A 168 -3.11 -4.12 -9.49
C MET A 168 -3.76 -4.70 -10.74
N SER A 169 -5.03 -5.12 -10.65
CA SER A 169 -5.79 -5.62 -11.80
C SER A 169 -5.94 -4.56 -12.89
N LEU A 170 -6.09 -3.28 -12.51
CA LEU A 170 -6.14 -2.18 -13.48
C LEU A 170 -4.79 -1.94 -14.17
N LEU A 171 -3.69 -2.05 -13.43
CA LEU A 171 -2.34 -1.95 -14.00
C LEU A 171 -2.06 -3.12 -14.96
N VAL A 172 -2.41 -4.35 -14.57
CA VAL A 172 -2.34 -5.55 -15.45
C VAL A 172 -3.16 -5.36 -16.71
N LYS A 173 -4.41 -4.89 -16.58
CA LYS A 173 -5.27 -4.62 -17.75
C LYS A 173 -4.69 -3.57 -18.68
N ALA A 174 -4.13 -2.48 -18.15
CA ALA A 174 -3.53 -1.44 -18.95
C ALA A 174 -2.33 -1.94 -19.76
N ASN A 175 -1.57 -2.89 -19.21
CA ASN A 175 -0.46 -3.58 -19.88
C ASN A 175 -0.97 -4.58 -20.96
N MET A 176 -2.03 -5.33 -20.67
CA MET A 176 -2.60 -6.34 -21.58
C MET A 176 -3.48 -5.77 -22.70
N ALA A 177 -3.88 -4.50 -22.62
CA ALA A 177 -4.77 -3.85 -23.56
C ALA A 177 -4.19 -3.83 -24.99
N THR A 178 -4.90 -4.44 -25.94
CA THR A 178 -4.49 -4.56 -27.35
C THR A 178 -4.86 -3.34 -28.20
N ASP A 179 -5.65 -2.41 -27.65
CA ASP A 179 -6.07 -1.15 -28.29
C ASP A 179 -5.04 -0.01 -28.13
N LEU A 180 -3.91 -0.27 -27.46
CA LEU A 180 -2.80 0.67 -27.31
C LEU A 180 -1.69 0.35 -28.33
N ALA A 181 -1.09 1.40 -28.90
CA ALA A 181 0.14 1.26 -29.66
C ALA A 181 1.21 0.58 -28.78
N GLU A 182 2.04 -0.27 -29.39
CA GLU A 182 3.00 -1.13 -28.67
C GLU A 182 3.96 -0.33 -27.76
N ASN A 183 4.27 0.91 -28.16
CA ASN A 183 5.09 1.87 -27.41
C ASN A 183 4.39 2.56 -26.22
N MET A 184 3.08 2.35 -26.05
CA MET A 184 2.26 2.89 -24.96
C MET A 184 1.86 1.81 -23.94
N ARG A 185 2.26 0.55 -24.18
CA ARG A 185 2.07 -0.56 -23.24
C ARG A 185 3.22 -0.51 -22.23
N MET A 186 2.88 -0.54 -20.95
CA MET A 186 3.88 -0.63 -19.87
C MET A 186 4.39 -2.06 -19.79
N ASP A 187 5.70 -2.27 -19.65
CA ASP A 187 6.25 -3.59 -19.32
C ASP A 187 5.89 -3.95 -17.86
N ASP A 188 5.98 -5.24 -17.52
CA ASP A 188 5.75 -5.74 -16.17
C ASP A 188 6.65 -5.04 -15.16
N ASN A 189 7.90 -4.77 -15.56
CA ASN A 189 8.86 -4.04 -14.74
C ASN A 189 8.41 -2.60 -14.45
N ASP A 190 7.81 -1.91 -15.44
CA ASP A 190 7.32 -0.55 -15.27
C ASP A 190 6.10 -0.49 -14.34
N VAL A 191 5.23 -1.51 -14.41
CA VAL A 191 4.10 -1.66 -13.50
C VAL A 191 4.58 -1.87 -12.06
N LEU A 192 5.53 -2.80 -11.87
CA LEU A 192 6.06 -3.11 -10.55
C LEU A 192 6.88 -1.98 -9.93
N ALA A 193 7.56 -1.18 -10.77
CA ALA A 193 8.29 0.00 -10.32
C ALA A 193 7.37 1.07 -9.68
N GLN A 194 6.07 1.09 -10.03
CA GLN A 194 5.11 2.05 -9.46
C GLN A 194 4.44 1.57 -8.16
N VAL A 195 4.47 0.26 -7.87
CA VAL A 195 3.85 -0.32 -6.66
C VAL A 195 4.36 0.32 -5.36
N PRO A 196 5.68 0.49 -5.13
CA PRO A 196 6.18 1.19 -3.94
C PRO A 196 5.60 2.61 -3.81
N THR A 197 5.54 3.35 -4.92
CA THR A 197 5.03 4.71 -4.95
C THR A 197 3.57 4.78 -4.51
N PHE A 198 2.72 3.88 -5.02
CA PHE A 198 1.31 3.81 -4.62
C PHE A 198 1.13 3.43 -3.16
N LEU A 199 1.90 2.46 -2.68
CA LEU A 199 1.86 2.04 -1.27
C LEU A 199 2.19 3.23 -0.37
N ILE A 200 3.33 3.88 -0.59
CA ILE A 200 3.82 5.02 0.22
C ILE A 200 2.82 6.18 0.17
N ALA A 201 2.46 6.63 -1.04
CA ALA A 201 1.59 7.78 -1.21
C ALA A 201 0.19 7.57 -0.61
N GLY A 202 -0.32 6.33 -0.65
CA GLY A 202 -1.65 5.99 -0.13
C GLY A 202 -1.72 5.91 1.38
N HIS A 203 -0.75 5.23 2.02
CA HIS A 203 -0.84 4.96 3.46
C HIS A 203 -0.32 6.12 4.32
N GLU A 204 0.85 6.70 4.02
CA GLU A 204 1.46 7.75 4.87
C GLU A 204 0.64 9.03 4.93
N THR A 205 0.03 9.43 3.80
CA THR A 205 -0.80 10.64 3.76
C THR A 205 -2.09 10.46 4.55
N THR A 206 -2.73 9.29 4.41
CA THR A 206 -3.99 8.95 5.08
C THR A 206 -3.77 8.78 6.58
N SER A 207 -2.71 8.07 7.01
CA SER A 207 -2.40 7.89 8.43
C SER A 207 -2.12 9.22 9.11
N THR A 208 -1.37 10.10 8.46
CA THR A 208 -1.09 11.46 8.94
C THR A 208 -2.37 12.26 9.07
N ALA A 209 -3.22 12.27 8.02
CA ALA A 209 -4.48 13.01 8.03
C ALA A 209 -5.42 12.53 9.15
N VAL A 210 -5.58 11.21 9.33
CA VAL A 210 -6.42 10.64 10.40
C VAL A 210 -5.82 10.92 11.77
N THR A 211 -4.50 10.90 11.92
CA THR A 211 -3.83 11.28 13.19
C THR A 211 -4.17 12.72 13.57
N TRP A 212 -4.05 13.66 12.62
CA TRP A 212 -4.42 15.06 12.86
C TRP A 212 -5.90 15.23 13.15
N ALA A 213 -6.77 14.49 12.46
CA ALA A 213 -8.21 14.51 12.72
C ALA A 213 -8.53 14.03 14.15
N LEU A 214 -7.95 12.92 14.59
CA LEU A 214 -8.13 12.41 15.96
C LEU A 214 -7.58 13.39 17.01
N LEU A 215 -6.43 14.01 16.75
CA LEU A 215 -5.87 15.05 17.62
C LEU A 215 -6.80 16.27 17.71
N ALA A 216 -7.34 16.72 16.58
CA ALA A 216 -8.28 17.83 16.55
C ALA A 216 -9.56 17.51 17.34
N LEU A 217 -10.10 16.29 17.19
CA LEU A 217 -11.27 15.82 17.93
C LEU A 217 -10.99 15.72 19.45
N ALA A 218 -9.80 15.24 19.84
CA ALA A 218 -9.40 15.16 21.25
C ALA A 218 -9.32 16.55 21.90
N ASN A 219 -8.93 17.58 21.15
CA ASN A 219 -8.85 18.97 21.62
C ASN A 219 -10.20 19.72 21.55
N HIS A 220 -11.22 19.17 20.87
CA HIS A 220 -12.54 19.79 20.72
C HIS A 220 -13.68 18.83 21.12
N PRO A 221 -13.91 18.60 22.43
CA PRO A 221 -14.86 17.59 22.91
C PRO A 221 -16.29 17.79 22.41
N ILE A 222 -16.75 19.04 22.24
CA ILE A 222 -18.09 19.34 21.72
C ILE A 222 -18.27 18.76 20.31
N VAL A 223 -17.27 18.94 19.44
CA VAL A 223 -17.28 18.41 18.07
C VAL A 223 -17.22 16.89 18.09
N GLN A 224 -16.36 16.32 18.94
CA GLN A 224 -16.24 14.87 19.10
C GLN A 224 -17.55 14.23 19.59
N THR A 225 -18.23 14.83 20.57
CA THR A 225 -19.53 14.33 21.07
C THR A 225 -20.62 14.43 20.01
N LYS A 226 -20.62 15.50 19.19
CA LYS A 226 -21.55 15.60 18.06
C LYS A 226 -21.31 14.48 17.05
N LEU A 227 -20.07 14.29 16.62
CA LEU A 227 -19.70 13.25 15.65
C LEU A 227 -20.07 11.83 16.10
N ARG A 228 -20.01 11.53 17.41
CA ARG A 228 -20.39 10.21 17.94
C ARG A 228 -21.91 9.94 18.00
N LYS A 229 -22.73 10.99 17.90
CA LYS A 229 -24.20 10.87 17.99
C LYS A 229 -24.85 10.68 16.62
N ASP A 230 -24.21 11.19 15.58
CA ASP A 230 -24.63 11.07 14.18
C ASP A 230 -24.27 9.68 13.63
#